data_AF-A0AAE8QX40-F1
#
_entry.id   AF-A0AAE8QX40-F1
#
_cell.length_a   1.000
_cell.length_b   1.000
_cell.length_c   1.000
_cell.angle_alpha   90.00
_cell.angle_beta   90.00
_cell.angle_gamma   90.00
#
_symmetry.space_group_name_H-M   'P 1'
#
loop_
_entity.id
_entity.type
_entity.pdbx_description
1 polymer ?
#
loop_
_entity_poly.entity_id
_entity_poly.type
_entity_poly.pdbx_seq_one_letter_code
_entity_poly.pdbx_strand_id
1 'polypeptide(L)' 'MADTSLPYSLPQNYRFYSHFSVSHRHVYRGVESAKEDAFLTKNGVNERQGYLFAQPMPAAEFERWLKHYQARNAR' A
#
# COMPACT_ATOMS: atom_id res chain seq x y z
N MET A 1 27.41 25.09 3.34
CA MET A 1 27.40 23.71 3.87
C MET A 1 26.03 23.13 3.53
N ALA A 2 25.90 22.46 2.39
CA ALA A 2 24.64 21.84 1.98
C ALA A 2 24.59 20.42 2.55
N ASP A 3 23.63 20.15 3.43
CA ASP A 3 23.39 18.84 4.02
C ASP A 3 22.88 17.89 2.92
N THR A 4 23.66 16.86 2.64
CA THR A 4 23.45 15.89 1.56
C THR A 4 22.87 14.61 2.14
N SER A 5 21.70 14.70 2.78
CA SER A 5 20.98 13.53 3.28
C SER A 5 19.84 13.16 2.32
N LEU A 6 20.19 12.48 1.22
CA LEU A 6 19.22 11.87 0.30
C LEU A 6 18.35 10.86 1.06
N PRO A 7 17.02 11.01 1.16
CA PRO A 7 16.17 10.00 1.76
C PRO A 7 15.94 8.88 0.73
N TYR A 8 16.47 7.69 1.03
CA TYR A 8 16.10 6.39 0.46
C TYR A 8 15.94 6.33 -1.07
N SER A 9 17.00 5.84 -1.73
CA SER A 9 16.89 5.31 -3.09
C SER A 9 15.88 4.17 -3.12
N LEU A 10 14.85 4.31 -3.96
CA LEU A 10 14.00 3.19 -4.37
C LEU A 10 14.90 2.08 -4.95
N PRO A 11 14.70 0.80 -4.60
CA PRO A 11 15.32 -0.29 -5.33
C PRO A 11 15.07 -0.10 -6.83
N GLN A 12 16.11 -0.25 -7.65
CA GLN A 12 16.13 0.03 -9.11
C GLN A 12 15.10 -0.78 -9.94
N ASN A 13 14.28 -1.59 -9.28
CA ASN A 13 13.23 -2.43 -9.87
C ASN A 13 11.86 -1.73 -9.92
N TYR A 14 11.70 -0.55 -9.31
CA TYR A 14 10.44 0.23 -9.34
C TYR A 14 10.46 1.27 -10.45
N ARG A 15 10.30 0.81 -11.70
CA ARG A 15 10.20 1.69 -12.87
C ARG A 15 8.75 2.09 -13.10
N PHE A 16 8.35 3.25 -12.58
CA PHE A 16 7.04 3.85 -12.86
C PHE A 16 7.06 4.55 -14.22
N TYR A 17 6.49 3.91 -15.22
CA TYR A 17 5.98 4.61 -16.41
C TYR A 17 4.50 4.29 -16.57
N SER A 18 3.65 5.28 -16.31
CA SER A 18 2.32 5.32 -16.93
C SER A 18 2.01 6.76 -17.29
N HIS A 19 2.59 7.22 -18.41
CA HIS A 19 2.00 8.29 -19.18
C HIS A 19 1.14 7.63 -20.27
N PHE A 20 -0.07 8.16 -20.49
CA PHE A 20 -1.07 7.78 -21.49
C PHE A 20 -2.12 6.68 -21.16
N SER A 21 -3.34 7.17 -20.89
CA SER A 21 -4.62 6.71 -21.44
C SER A 21 -5.05 5.24 -21.31
N VAL A 22 -4.81 4.59 -20.17
CA VAL A 22 -5.57 3.39 -19.78
C VAL A 22 -5.72 3.42 -18.26
N SER A 23 -6.94 3.28 -17.73
CA SER A 23 -7.25 3.25 -16.30
C SER A 23 -6.69 2.00 -15.62
N HIS A 24 -5.36 1.87 -15.55
CA HIS A 24 -4.69 0.77 -14.87
C HIS A 24 -4.75 1.00 -13.36
N ARG A 25 -5.48 0.10 -12.68
CA ARG A 25 -5.51 0.04 -11.22
C ARG A 25 -4.24 -0.64 -10.74
N HIS A 26 -3.39 0.12 -10.06
CA HIS A 26 -2.13 -0.39 -9.51
C HIS A 26 -2.35 -0.82 -8.06
N VAL A 27 -2.07 -2.09 -7.78
CA VAL A 27 -2.05 -2.66 -6.44
C VAL A 27 -0.61 -2.90 -6.02
N TYR A 28 -0.19 -2.27 -4.92
CA TYR A 28 1.07 -2.62 -4.29
C TYR A 28 0.88 -3.77 -3.29
N ARG A 29 1.75 -4.78 -3.35
CA ARG A 29 1.70 -5.97 -2.48
C ARG A 29 2.89 -5.99 -1.53
N GLY A 30 2.67 -6.48 -0.32
CA GLY A 30 3.70 -6.63 0.70
C GLY A 30 3.90 -5.41 1.60
N VAL A 31 2.88 -4.55 1.78
CA VAL A 31 2.98 -3.44 2.74
C VAL A 31 2.97 -3.98 4.17
N GLU A 32 4.09 -3.80 4.88
CA GLU A 32 4.26 -4.32 6.24
C GLU A 32 4.36 -3.21 7.29
N SER A 33 4.59 -1.95 6.89
CA SER A 33 4.75 -0.83 7.82
C SER A 33 3.92 0.40 7.44
N ALA A 34 3.49 1.14 8.46
CA ALA A 34 2.76 2.40 8.27
C ALA A 34 3.59 3.48 7.52
N LYS A 35 4.92 3.44 7.66
CA LYS A 35 5.81 4.36 6.93
C LYS A 35 5.80 4.09 5.43
N GLU A 36 5.79 2.81 5.04
CA GLU A 36 5.67 2.39 3.64
C GLU A 36 4.29 2.73 3.07
N ASP A 37 3.21 2.48 3.83
CA ASP A 37 1.85 2.85 3.45
C ASP A 37 1.70 4.36 3.18
N ALA A 38 2.25 5.18 4.07
CA ALA A 38 2.25 6.64 3.91
C ALA A 38 3.04 7.08 2.67
N PHE A 39 4.19 6.45 2.39
CA PHE A 39 4.97 6.72 1.20
C PHE A 39 4.20 6.36 -0.08
N LEU A 40 3.60 5.17 -0.14
CA LEU A 40 2.85 4.70 -1.30
C LEU A 40 1.60 5.58 -1.56
N THR A 41 0.90 5.95 -0.49
CA THR A 41 -0.25 6.86 -0.57
C THR A 41 0.16 8.23 -1.13
N LYS A 42 1.29 8.78 -0.66
CA LYS A 42 1.82 10.06 -1.17
C LYS A 42 2.21 10.00 -2.65
N ASN A 43 2.62 8.84 -3.15
CA ASN A 43 2.98 8.64 -4.55
C ASN A 43 1.80 8.22 -5.45
N GLY A 44 0.56 8.31 -4.96
CA GLY A 44 -0.65 8.07 -5.78
C GLY A 44 -1.00 6.60 -5.99
N VAL A 45 -0.45 5.69 -5.17
CA VAL A 45 -0.88 4.29 -5.17
C VAL A 45 -2.22 4.19 -4.44
N ASN A 46 -3.26 3.75 -5.16
CA ASN A 46 -4.62 3.72 -4.61
C ASN A 46 -4.96 2.41 -3.88
N GLU A 47 -4.33 1.30 -4.25
CA GLU A 47 -4.62 -0.01 -3.68
C GLU A 47 -3.37 -0.67 -3.11
N ARG A 48 -3.50 -1.23 -1.90
CA ARG A 48 -2.38 -1.80 -1.16
C ARG A 48 -2.82 -3.07 -0.43
N GLN A 49 -1.95 -4.05 -0.42
CA GLN A 49 -2.12 -5.32 0.28
C GLN A 49 -0.84 -5.64 1.05
N GLY A 50 -0.97 -6.19 2.25
CA GLY A 50 0.15 -6.66 3.04
C GLY A 50 -0.24 -6.89 4.49
N TYR A 51 0.69 -7.42 5.27
CA TYR A 51 0.45 -7.81 6.66
C TYR A 51 0.16 -6.62 7.59
N LEU A 52 0.46 -5.39 7.15
CA LEU A 52 0.00 -4.18 7.82
C LEU A 52 -1.54 -4.15 7.96
N PHE A 53 -2.27 -4.65 6.95
CA PHE A 53 -3.72 -4.58 6.91
C PHE A 53 -4.38 -5.83 7.48
N ALA A 54 -3.92 -7.00 7.03
CA ALA A 54 -4.41 -8.30 7.47
C ALA A 54 -3.44 -9.40 7.03
N GLN A 55 -3.35 -10.46 7.84
CA GLN A 55 -2.72 -11.70 7.40
C GLN A 55 -3.69 -12.52 6.51
N PRO A 56 -3.18 -13.36 5.60
CA PRO A 56 -3.98 -14.32 4.86
C PRO A 56 -4.76 -15.21 5.84
N MET A 57 -6.05 -15.39 5.58
CA MET A 57 -6.93 -16.14 6.47
C MET A 57 -7.91 -17.00 5.64
N PRO A 58 -8.40 -18.12 6.19
CA PRO A 58 -9.46 -18.90 5.57
C PRO A 58 -10.75 -18.11 5.36
N ALA A 59 -11.60 -18.54 4.42
CA ALA A 59 -12.84 -17.85 4.07
C ALA A 59 -13.76 -17.58 5.28
N ALA A 60 -13.93 -18.56 6.17
CA ALA A 60 -14.75 -18.41 7.37
C ALA A 60 -14.22 -17.33 8.34
N GLU A 61 -12.89 -17.14 8.39
CA GLU A 61 -12.26 -16.08 9.19
C GLU A 61 -12.36 -14.72 8.50
N PHE A 62 -12.26 -14.70 7.17
CA PHE A 62 -12.37 -13.49 6.37
C PHE A 62 -13.72 -12.80 6.56
N GLU A 63 -14.83 -13.54 6.55
CA GLU A 63 -16.17 -12.95 6.76
C GLU A 63 -16.29 -12.27 8.12
N ARG A 64 -15.74 -12.88 9.17
CA ARG A 64 -15.72 -12.30 10.52
C ARG A 64 -14.85 -11.05 10.55
N TRP A 65 -13.64 -11.14 10.00
CA TRP A 65 -12.72 -10.01 9.91
C TRP A 65 -13.33 -8.83 9.15
N LEU A 66 -14.01 -9.09 8.03
CA LEU A 66 -14.64 -8.06 7.20
C LEU A 66 -15.73 -7.30 7.96
N LYS A 67 -16.60 -8.01 8.69
CA LYS A 67 -17.62 -7.39 9.55
C LYS A 67 -16.99 -6.46 10.59
N HIS A 68 -15.94 -6.93 11.27
CA HIS A 68 -15.22 -6.10 12.24
C HIS A 68 -14.47 -4.93 11.61
N TYR A 69 -13.92 -5.10 10.41
CA TYR A 69 -13.24 -4.04 9.67
C TYR A 69 -14.23 -2.95 9.25
N GLN A 70 -15.39 -3.31 8.68
CA GLN A 70 -16.42 -2.35 8.29
C GLN A 70 -16.96 -1.57 9.50
N ALA A 71 -17.23 -2.25 10.61
CA ALA A 71 -17.69 -1.59 11.84
C ALA A 71 -16.67 -0.57 12.40
N ARG A 72 -15.37 -0.81 12.23
CA ARG A 72 -14.31 0.13 12.66
C ARG A 72 -14.21 1.36 11.76
N ASN A 73 -14.42 1.20 10.46
CA ASN A 73 -14.25 2.27 9.46
C ASN A 73 -15.55 3.00 9.09
N ALA A 74 -16.70 2.58 9.62
CA ALA A 74 -17.99 3.25 9.46
C ALA A 74 -18.20 4.44 10.42
N ARG A 75 -17.13 4.87 11.11
CA ARG A 75 -17.09 6.05 11.99
C ARG A 75 -16.32 7.16 11.31
#